data_AF-A0A1H7A3L4-F1
#
_entry.id   AF-A0A1H7A3L4-F1
#
_cell.length_a   1.000
_cell.length_b   1.000
_cell.length_c   1.000
_cell.angle_alpha   90.00
_cell.angle_beta   90.00
_cell.angle_gamma   90.00
#
_symmetry.space_group_name_H-M   'P 1'
#
loop_
_entity.id
_entity.type
_entity.pdbx_description
1 polymer ?
#
loop_
_entity_poly.entity_id
_entity_poly.type
_entity_poly.pdbx_seq_one_letter_code
_entity_poly.pdbx_strand_id
1 'polypeptide(L)'
;MKSVIYVLTALAVFGLALWAYQENYRTQLVVKQTKTLQHEIGAAQVRLNVLRAEWAYLNRPDRLRELADLNFDRLGLLPLRADQFGRVDQVAYPPEPEPELNFDLPILDSVDVSAFAQEQFP
;
A
#
# COMPACT_ATOMS: atom_id res chain seq x y z
N MET A 1 -23.05 -57.22 31.37
CA MET A 1 -22.46 -56.94 30.04
C MET A 1 -23.24 -55.88 29.25
N LYS A 2 -24.58 -55.97 29.14
CA LYS A 2 -25.40 -55.00 28.37
C LYS A 2 -25.38 -53.57 28.91
N SER A 3 -25.35 -53.39 30.23
CA SER A 3 -25.29 -52.07 30.89
C SER A 3 -24.02 -51.28 30.55
N VAL A 4 -22.87 -51.95 30.44
CA VAL A 4 -21.59 -51.32 30.07
C VAL A 4 -21.65 -50.73 28.67
N ILE A 5 -22.28 -51.44 27.73
CA ILE A 5 -22.45 -50.97 26.35
C ILE A 5 -23.37 -49.74 26.30
N TYR A 6 -24.44 -49.70 27.09
CA TYR A 6 -25.31 -48.51 27.17
C TYR A 6 -24.61 -47.30 27.77
N VAL A 7 -23.79 -47.49 28.82
CA VAL A 7 -23.02 -46.39 29.41
C VAL A 7 -21.96 -45.88 28.42
N LEU A 8 -21.24 -46.78 27.74
CA LEU A 8 -20.25 -46.39 26.74
C LEU A 8 -20.86 -45.63 25.56
N THR A 9 -22.01 -46.08 25.06
CA THR A 9 -22.70 -45.39 23.96
C THR A 9 -23.25 -44.04 24.39
N ALA A 10 -23.80 -43.92 25.60
CA ALA A 10 -24.19 -42.62 26.15
C ALA A 10 -23.00 -41.66 26.26
N LEU A 11 -21.86 -42.13 26.79
CA LEU A 11 -20.63 -41.33 26.89
C LEU A 11 -20.10 -40.92 25.51
N ALA A 12 -20.17 -41.81 24.51
CA ALA A 12 -19.79 -41.48 23.14
C ALA A 12 -20.67 -40.36 22.55
N VAL A 13 -21.99 -40.44 22.74
CA VAL A 13 -22.92 -39.40 22.28
C VAL A 13 -22.66 -38.07 22.98
N PHE A 14 -22.44 -38.09 24.30
CA PHE A 14 -22.07 -36.87 25.04
C PHE A 14 -20.74 -36.28 24.55
N GLY A 15 -19.74 -37.12 24.28
CA GLY A 15 -18.46 -36.68 23.70
C GLY A 15 -18.64 -35.99 22.35
N LEU A 16 -19.45 -36.55 21.46
CA LEU A 16 -19.76 -35.95 20.16
C LEU A 16 -20.53 -34.63 20.30
N ALA A 17 -21.47 -34.54 21.24
CA ALA A 17 -22.22 -33.31 21.50
C ALA A 17 -21.29 -32.18 21.98
N LEU A 18 -20.35 -32.49 22.89
CA LEU A 18 -19.35 -31.53 23.38
C LEU A 18 -18.40 -31.10 22.25
N TRP A 19 -17.92 -32.05 21.44
CA TRP A 19 -17.04 -31.75 20.31
C TRP A 19 -17.73 -30.84 19.28
N ALA A 20 -18.97 -31.15 18.89
CA ALA A 20 -19.73 -30.35 17.93
C ALA A 20 -20.03 -28.94 18.47
N TYR A 21 -20.32 -28.80 19.76
CA TYR A 21 -20.52 -27.49 20.37
C TYR A 21 -19.24 -26.65 20.35
N GLN A 22 -18.09 -27.26 20.68
CA GLN A 22 -16.81 -26.57 20.68
C GLN A 22 -16.38 -26.16 19.27
N GLU A 23 -16.59 -27.02 18.28
CA GLU A 23 -16.28 -26.71 16.88
C GLU A 23 -17.14 -25.55 16.36
N ASN A 24 -18.43 -25.56 16.69
CA ASN A 24 -19.35 -24.49 16.33
C ASN A 24 -18.90 -23.13 16.91
N TYR A 25 -18.40 -23.11 18.15
CA TYR A 25 -17.87 -21.89 18.75
C TYR A 25 -16.61 -21.38 18.01
N ARG A 26 -15.71 -22.28 17.60
CA ARG A 26 -14.53 -21.91 16.81
C ARG A 26 -14.90 -21.29 15.47
N THR A 27 -15.88 -21.86 14.77
CA THR A 27 -16.38 -21.28 13.51
C THR A 27 -16.98 -19.90 13.73
N GLN A 28 -17.81 -19.73 14.75
CA GLN A 28 -18.47 -18.46 15.04
C GLN A 28 -17.47 -17.34 15.39
N LEU A 29 -16.39 -17.65 16.10
CA LEU A 29 -15.33 -16.69 16.40
C LEU A 29 -14.66 -16.16 15.14
N VAL A 30 -14.26 -17.05 14.22
CA VAL A 30 -13.62 -16.66 12.96
C VAL A 30 -14.58 -15.82 12.11
N VAL A 31 -15.85 -16.23 11.99
CA VAL A 31 -16.87 -15.45 11.26
C VAL A 31 -17.02 -14.04 11.85
N LYS A 32 -17.00 -13.89 13.18
CA LYS A 32 -17.07 -12.59 13.83
C LYS A 32 -15.84 -11.73 13.50
N GLN A 33 -14.64 -12.30 13.58
CA GLN A 33 -13.39 -11.60 13.25
C GLN A 33 -13.37 -11.14 11.79
N THR A 34 -13.76 -12.01 10.85
CA THR A 34 -13.83 -11.65 9.43
C THR A 34 -14.81 -10.51 9.18
N LYS A 35 -15.98 -10.51 9.83
CA LYS A 35 -16.96 -9.42 9.71
C LYS A 35 -16.41 -8.09 10.22
N THR A 36 -15.72 -8.10 11.36
CA THR A 36 -15.06 -6.90 11.89
C THR A 36 -14.02 -6.38 10.90
N LEU A 37 -13.15 -7.25 10.41
CA LEU A 37 -12.10 -6.88 9.46
C LEU A 37 -12.68 -6.30 8.15
N GLN A 38 -13.73 -6.92 7.60
CA GLN A 38 -14.41 -6.39 6.41
C GLN A 38 -15.00 -5.00 6.64
N HIS A 39 -15.53 -4.74 7.84
CA HIS A 39 -16.02 -3.41 8.19
C HIS A 39 -14.89 -2.38 8.26
N GLU A 40 -13.76 -2.73 8.88
CA GLU A 40 -12.58 -1.89 8.94
C GLU A 40 -11.99 -1.59 7.56
N ILE A 41 -11.91 -2.60 6.68
CA ILE A 41 -11.50 -2.44 5.28
C ILE A 41 -12.45 -1.48 4.56
N GLY A 42 -13.76 -1.65 4.73
CA GLY A 42 -14.76 -0.75 4.14
C GLY A 42 -14.56 0.69 4.59
N ALA A 43 -14.35 0.91 5.89
CA ALA A 43 -14.10 2.25 6.43
C ALA A 43 -12.80 2.86 5.90
N ALA A 44 -11.73 2.08 5.78
CA ALA A 44 -10.46 2.52 5.20
C ALA A 44 -10.60 2.88 3.71
N GLN A 45 -11.34 2.08 2.94
CA GLN A 45 -11.60 2.33 1.52
C GLN A 45 -12.36 3.65 1.31
N VAL A 46 -13.35 3.95 2.16
CA VAL A 46 -14.08 5.22 2.13
C VAL A 46 -13.13 6.39 2.37
N ARG A 47 -12.26 6.30 3.38
CA ARG A 47 -11.24 7.34 3.65
C ARG A 47 -10.33 7.54 2.44
N LEU A 48 -9.81 6.45 1.86
CA LEU A 48 -8.95 6.53 0.67
C LEU A 48 -9.65 7.22 -0.51
N ASN A 49 -10.94 6.97 -0.73
CA ASN A 49 -11.69 7.62 -1.79
C ASN A 49 -11.82 9.13 -1.57
N VAL A 50 -12.05 9.56 -0.33
CA VAL A 50 -12.06 10.99 0.03
C VAL A 50 -10.69 11.61 -0.21
N LEU A 51 -9.61 11.00 0.29
CA LEU A 51 -8.25 11.52 0.08
C LEU A 51 -7.87 11.62 -1.40
N ARG A 52 -8.27 10.64 -2.22
CA ARG A 52 -8.06 10.70 -3.67
C ARG A 52 -8.82 11.85 -4.33
N ALA A 53 -10.05 12.11 -3.90
CA ALA A 53 -10.84 13.23 -4.39
C ALA A 53 -10.21 14.57 -3.98
N GLU A 54 -9.75 14.70 -2.73
CA GLU A 54 -9.03 15.87 -2.25
C GLU A 54 -7.74 16.09 -3.04
N TRP A 55 -6.95 15.04 -3.25
CA TRP A 55 -5.73 15.12 -4.05
C TRP A 55 -6.02 15.56 -5.49
N ALA A 56 -7.06 15.01 -6.11
CA ALA A 56 -7.46 15.40 -7.46
C ALA A 56 -7.90 16.87 -7.52
N TYR A 57 -8.61 17.35 -6.50
CA TYR A 57 -9.01 18.75 -6.40
C TYR A 57 -7.83 19.70 -6.19
N LEU A 58 -6.88 19.32 -5.34
CA LEU A 58 -5.65 20.10 -5.10
C LEU A 58 -4.75 20.13 -6.33
N ASN A 59 -4.66 19.04 -7.09
CA ASN A 59 -3.81 18.91 -8.27
C ASN A 59 -4.49 19.27 -9.59
N ARG A 60 -5.65 19.95 -9.56
CA ARG A 60 -6.30 20.40 -10.78
C ARG A 60 -5.39 21.40 -11.52
N PRO A 61 -4.99 21.14 -12.77
CA PRO A 61 -3.97 21.94 -13.46
C PRO A 61 -4.39 23.40 -13.64
N ASP A 62 -5.67 23.67 -13.89
CA ASP A 62 -6.18 25.03 -14.02
C ASP A 62 -5.99 25.84 -12.73
N ARG A 63 -6.32 25.23 -11.59
CA ARG A 63 -6.17 25.86 -10.27
C ARG A 63 -4.70 26.06 -9.91
N LEU A 64 -3.84 25.09 -10.24
CA LEU A 64 -2.40 25.21 -10.03
C LEU A 64 -1.81 26.36 -10.86
N ARG A 65 -2.26 26.55 -12.12
CA ARG A 65 -1.86 27.72 -12.93
C ARG A 65 -2.31 29.02 -12.29
N GLU A 66 -3.58 29.12 -11.90
CA GLU A 66 -4.10 30.32 -11.24
C GLU A 66 -3.32 30.66 -9.95
N LEU A 67 -3.00 29.66 -9.13
CA LEU A 67 -2.19 29.85 -7.93
C LEU A 67 -0.75 30.25 -8.24
N ALA A 68 -0.15 29.72 -9.31
CA ALA A 68 1.18 30.11 -9.75
C ALA A 68 1.21 31.57 -10.23
N ASP A 69 0.19 31.98 -11.00
CA ASP A 69 0.04 33.35 -11.49
C ASP A 69 -0.16 34.33 -10.32
N LEU A 70 -1.00 33.98 -9.34
CA LEU A 70 -1.22 34.79 -8.14
C LEU A 70 0.05 34.94 -7.27
N ASN A 71 0.97 33.98 -7.32
CA ASN A 71 2.22 33.98 -6.55
C ASN A 71 3.46 34.22 -7.43
N PHE A 72 3.27 34.83 -8.60
CA PHE A 72 4.31 34.99 -9.61
C PHE A 72 5.56 35.71 -9.07
N ASP A 73 5.39 36.77 -8.28
CA ASP A 73 6.50 37.55 -7.71
C ASP A 73 7.49 36.69 -6.91
N ARG A 74 7.00 35.61 -6.28
CA ARG A 74 7.81 34.69 -5.49
C ARG A 74 8.29 33.49 -6.31
N LEU A 75 7.42 32.94 -7.15
CA LEU A 75 7.67 31.67 -7.83
C LEU A 75 8.39 31.85 -9.17
N GLY A 76 8.17 32.96 -9.88
CA GLY A 76 8.76 33.23 -11.20
C GLY A 76 8.42 32.19 -12.26
N LEU A 77 7.35 31.42 -12.08
CA LEU A 77 6.98 30.31 -12.95
C LEU A 77 6.23 30.83 -14.18
N LEU A 78 6.64 30.36 -15.35
CA LEU A 78 5.96 30.61 -16.61
C LEU A 78 5.38 29.30 -17.16
N PRO A 79 4.26 29.34 -17.90
CA PRO A 79 3.71 28.17 -18.56
C PRO A 79 4.76 27.53 -19.47
N LEU A 80 4.90 26.22 -19.37
CA LEU A 80 5.79 25.47 -20.26
C LEU A 80 5.20 25.49 -21.67
N ARG A 81 5.99 25.95 -22.63
CA ARG A 81 5.58 26.03 -24.03
C ARG A 81 6.26 24.92 -24.85
N ALA A 82 5.60 24.48 -25.91
CA ALA A 82 6.10 23.38 -26.74
C ALA A 82 7.48 23.67 -27.36
N ASP A 83 7.77 24.94 -27.66
CA ASP A 83 9.04 25.44 -28.19
C ASP A 83 10.18 25.42 -27.15
N GLN A 84 9.89 25.25 -25.86
CA GLN A 84 10.90 25.15 -24.79
C GLN A 84 11.42 23.72 -24.61
N PHE A 85 10.79 22.71 -25.21
CA PHE A 85 11.33 21.36 -25.23
C PHE A 85 12.42 21.25 -26.29
N GLY A 86 13.67 21.12 -25.87
CA GLY A 86 14.80 20.85 -26.76
C GLY A 86 14.79 19.40 -27.25
N ARG A 87 15.29 19.17 -28.47
CA ARG A 87 15.63 17.81 -28.91
C ARG A 87 16.86 17.33 -28.13
N VAL A 88 17.01 16.01 -27.99
CA VAL A 88 18.10 15.39 -27.23
C VAL A 88 19.49 15.88 -27.69
N ASP A 89 19.66 16.09 -28.99
CA ASP A 89 20.87 16.63 -29.61
C ASP A 89 21.10 18.13 -29.36
N GLN A 90 20.12 18.83 -28.78
CA GLN A 90 20.14 20.26 -28.47
C GLN A 90 20.31 20.55 -26.98
N VAL A 91 20.36 19.51 -26.13
CA VAL A 91 20.58 19.64 -24.68
C VAL A 91 22.05 19.35 -24.40
N ALA A 92 22.73 20.33 -23.78
CA ALA A 92 24.08 20.10 -23.28
C ALA A 92 24.00 19.11 -22.11
N TYR A 93 24.50 17.90 -22.33
CA TYR A 93 24.71 16.96 -21.23
C TYR A 93 25.84 17.48 -20.34
N PRO A 94 25.78 17.24 -19.02
CA PRO A 94 26.94 17.42 -18.17
C PRO A 94 28.12 16.67 -18.81
N PRO A 95 29.36 17.23 -18.74
CA PRO A 95 30.52 16.46 -19.16
C PRO A 95 30.49 15.12 -18.44
N GLU A 96 30.79 14.04 -19.17
CA GLU A 96 31.02 12.75 -18.51
C GLU A 96 32.02 13.01 -17.38
N PRO A 97 31.71 12.61 -16.13
CA PRO A 97 32.66 12.76 -15.06
C PRO A 97 33.95 12.10 -15.56
N GLU A 98 35.04 12.87 -15.61
CA GLU A 98 36.35 12.31 -15.91
C GLU A 98 36.48 11.07 -15.01
N PRO A 99 36.95 9.93 -15.52
CA PRO A 99 37.16 8.78 -14.66
C PRO A 99 38.12 9.24 -13.57
N GLU A 100 37.56 9.58 -12.40
CA GLU A 100 38.33 9.87 -11.21
C GLU A 100 39.15 8.60 -11.03
N LEU A 101 40.45 8.75 -11.20
CA LEU A 101 41.43 7.71 -11.00
C LEU A 101 41.55 7.46 -9.48
N ASN A 102 40.42 7.24 -8.81
CA ASN A 102 40.31 6.81 -7.43
C ASN A 102 40.31 5.29 -7.44
N PHE A 103 41.50 4.74 -7.59
CA PHE A 103 41.82 3.43 -7.07
C PHE A 103 41.59 3.48 -5.54
N ASP A 104 40.71 2.61 -5.04
CA ASP A 104 40.50 2.28 -3.62
C ASP A 104 39.68 3.24 -2.73
N LEU A 105 38.45 3.55 -3.11
CA LEU A 105 37.40 3.79 -2.10
C LEU A 105 36.44 2.60 -2.06
N PRO A 106 36.37 1.83 -0.95
CA PRO A 106 35.36 0.79 -0.81
C PRO A 106 33.98 1.44 -0.89
N ILE A 107 33.15 0.95 -1.81
CA ILE A 107 31.75 1.36 -1.97
C ILE A 107 31.05 1.04 -0.65
N LEU A 108 30.90 2.04 0.20
CA LEU A 108 30.32 1.89 1.54
C LEU A 108 28.82 2.19 1.59
N ASP A 109 28.20 2.65 0.50
CA ASP A 109 26.75 2.84 0.52
C ASP A 109 26.13 2.90 -0.90
N SER A 110 26.16 1.78 -1.61
CA SER A 110 25.27 1.64 -2.78
C SER A 110 23.83 1.48 -2.27
N VAL A 111 23.06 2.57 -2.27
CA VAL A 111 21.61 2.50 -2.04
C VAL A 111 20.96 1.82 -3.25
N ASP A 112 20.60 0.56 -3.08
CA ASP A 112 19.91 -0.24 -4.08
C ASP A 112 18.42 0.13 -4.12
N VAL A 113 18.02 0.92 -5.12
CA VAL A 113 16.65 1.43 -5.29
C VAL A 113 15.68 0.31 -5.75
N SER A 114 16.19 -0.89 -6.02
CA SER A 114 15.41 -2.04 -6.48
C SER A 114 14.49 -2.63 -5.39
N ALA A 115 14.76 -2.34 -4.10
CA ALA A 115 14.00 -2.90 -2.98
C ALA A 115 12.60 -2.28 -2.79
N PHE A 116 12.33 -1.08 -3.32
CA PHE A 116 11.02 -0.42 -3.14
C PHE A 116 9.90 -1.00 -4.01
N ALA A 117 10.19 -1.92 -4.94
CA ALA A 117 9.19 -2.51 -5.82
C ALA A 117 8.65 -3.88 -5.35
N GLN A 118 9.21 -4.48 -4.29
CA GLN A 118 8.82 -5.83 -3.84
C GLN A 118 8.05 -5.90 -2.52
N GLU A 119 7.97 -4.82 -1.73
CA GLU A 119 7.11 -4.78 -0.55
C GLU A 119 5.83 -3.99 -0.81
N GLN A 120 4.86 -4.61 -1.48
CA GLN A 120 3.46 -4.59 -1.04
C GLN A 120 2.55 -5.23 -2.07
N PHE A 121 2.32 -6.54 -1.91
CA PHE A 121 0.96 -7.07 -1.84
C PHE A 121 0.98 -8.22 -0.82
N PRO A 122 -0.01 -8.30 0.09
CA PRO A 122 -0.04 -9.33 1.14
C PRO A 122 -0.09 -10.75 0.58
#